data_AF-A0A6P0WE89-F1
#
_entry.id   AF-A0A6P0WE89-F1
#
_cell.length_a   1.000
_cell.length_b   1.000
_cell.length_c   1.000
_cell.angle_alpha   90.00
_cell.angle_beta   90.00
_cell.angle_gamma   90.00
#
_symmetry.space_group_name_H-M   'P 1'
#
loop_
_entity.id
_entity.type
_entity.pdbx_description
1 polymer ?
#
loop_
_entity_poly.entity_id
_entity_poly.type
_entity_poly.pdbx_seq_one_letter_code
_entity_poly.pdbx_strand_id
1 'polypeptide(L)'
;MNNIIIILAEVSLVIVVFCLVNWLVSRLFKQLIRVAWFQKVNSNARNLRRNLQALIVICCIALCLVIVGGNSWLIYRGKDLKEYTLGLVSNIPKGFWITLGTGLGKCICLLMLVAFAIKPLQRLLNYGCVRAKKLEQITASDESIEDFFSYLTKILTSGLWLLSLIWCSQFLKVPESTAKYLYVLLNIYLIIGIGLLILRSIVVIIDSIDTLTVQYSSPENILRFYSNLRHLIPFFKRCLEYIIYVSIATLVVEQIEIIANLATYGSKAVKIIGIIFLSRGLIVIANLFLQEALLRYPKLTDVQRKKRLTIIPVLESLLKYLIYFGSGILILDTIEIDATPILAGAGIVGLAVGLGAQNLINDMVSGFFILFENYYLVGDYIQTGEAEGIVEAIELRTTRIRHVNGQMYIIRNGDIGSITNYSKDYIYAVVEVGIEYDADLDQVYRVIEKVGHQLKEKYSEVLEPTKVDGIEDFGDFDLSIRTITKVKPGKHHQIKLVLRKMIKDFFDQEGIELNAQDPVFILKQ
;
A
#
# COMPACT_ATOMS: atom_id res chain seq x y z
N MET A 1 60.96 -55.74 24.86
CA MET A 1 61.21 -54.75 25.94
C MET A 1 61.51 -53.34 25.41
N ASN A 2 62.37 -53.17 24.40
CA ASN A 2 62.73 -51.84 23.88
C ASN A 2 61.54 -50.97 23.39
N ASN A 3 60.53 -51.54 22.73
CA ASN A 3 59.40 -50.76 22.19
C ASN A 3 58.50 -50.15 23.28
N ILE A 4 58.35 -50.82 24.43
CA ILE A 4 57.56 -50.32 25.56
C ILE A 4 58.25 -49.12 26.21
N ILE A 5 59.59 -49.17 26.32
CA ILE A 5 60.40 -48.08 26.86
C ILE A 5 60.34 -46.85 25.94
N ILE A 6 60.33 -47.04 24.61
CA ILE A 6 60.20 -45.95 23.64
C ILE A 6 58.83 -45.27 23.75
N ILE A 7 57.74 -46.03 23.82
CA ILE A 7 56.39 -45.46 24.00
C ILE A 7 56.28 -44.71 25.33
N LEU A 8 56.84 -45.26 26.42
CA LEU A 8 56.90 -44.59 27.72
C LEU A 8 57.70 -43.29 27.65
N ALA A 9 58.82 -43.27 26.93
CA ALA A 9 59.64 -42.06 26.76
C ALA A 9 58.91 -40.99 25.93
N GLU A 10 58.20 -41.35 24.86
CA GLU A 10 57.40 -40.43 24.04
C GLU A 10 56.23 -39.84 24.82
N VAL A 11 55.47 -40.69 25.51
CA VAL A 11 54.36 -40.25 26.36
C VAL A 11 54.88 -39.34 27.49
N SER A 12 56.00 -39.70 28.12
CA SER A 12 56.64 -38.86 29.14
C SER A 12 57.09 -37.51 28.56
N LEU A 13 57.66 -37.48 27.35
CA LEU A 13 58.09 -36.23 26.71
C LEU A 13 56.90 -35.33 26.37
N VAL A 14 55.80 -35.90 25.86
CA VAL A 14 54.55 -35.15 25.61
C VAL A 14 53.98 -34.58 26.90
N ILE A 15 53.94 -35.38 27.97
CA ILE A 15 53.48 -34.91 29.29
C ILE A 15 54.36 -33.76 29.79
N VAL A 16 55.70 -33.88 29.69
CA VAL A 16 56.63 -32.82 30.11
C VAL A 16 56.43 -31.54 29.29
N VAL A 17 56.30 -31.65 27.97
CA VAL A 17 56.05 -30.49 27.08
C VAL A 17 54.71 -29.84 27.41
N PHE A 18 53.64 -30.61 27.60
CA PHE A 18 52.32 -30.07 27.96
C PHE A 18 52.30 -29.46 29.38
N CYS A 19 53.03 -30.03 30.34
CA CYS A 19 53.23 -29.44 31.65
C CYS A 19 53.98 -28.10 31.57
N LEU A 20 55.03 -28.01 30.74
CA LEU A 20 55.76 -26.77 30.47
C LEU A 20 54.86 -25.72 29.80
N VAL A 21 54.08 -26.11 28.79
CA VAL A 21 53.11 -25.22 28.13
C VAL A 21 52.05 -24.75 29.13
N ASN A 22 51.49 -25.63 29.96
CA ASN A 22 50.51 -25.25 30.98
C ASN A 22 51.12 -24.31 32.04
N TRP A 23 52.36 -24.54 32.46
CA TRP A 23 53.09 -23.65 33.36
C TRP A 23 53.30 -22.27 32.73
N LEU A 24 53.73 -22.23 31.46
CA LEU A 24 54.00 -21.01 30.72
C LEU A 24 52.71 -20.21 30.46
N VAL A 25 51.63 -20.88 30.03
CA VAL A 25 50.29 -20.30 29.90
C VAL A 25 49.82 -19.76 31.25
N SER A 26 49.99 -20.50 32.35
CA SER A 26 49.61 -20.02 33.69
C SER A 26 50.43 -18.81 34.14
N ARG A 27 51.70 -18.69 33.73
CA ARG A 27 52.57 -17.56 34.06
C ARG A 27 52.20 -16.32 33.26
N LEU A 28 51.97 -16.47 31.96
CA LEU A 28 51.47 -15.40 31.09
C LEU A 28 50.08 -14.92 31.55
N PHE A 29 49.19 -15.83 31.95
CA PHE A 29 47.86 -15.46 32.46
C PHE A 29 47.95 -14.68 33.78
N LYS A 30 48.87 -15.04 34.69
CA LYS A 30 49.15 -14.28 35.93
C LYS A 30 49.74 -12.89 35.65
N GLN A 31 50.49 -12.73 34.56
CA GLN A 31 51.00 -11.41 34.13
C GLN A 31 49.91 -10.58 33.48
N LEU A 32 49.05 -11.19 32.65
CA LEU A 32 47.90 -10.55 32.02
C LEU A 32 46.88 -10.03 33.04
N ILE A 33 46.59 -10.79 34.11
CA ILE A 33 45.68 -10.35 35.19
C ILE A 33 46.21 -9.12 35.96
N ARG A 34 47.53 -8.89 36.00
CA ARG A 34 48.13 -7.71 36.64
C ARG A 34 47.95 -6.42 35.83
N VAL A 35 47.59 -6.54 34.55
CA VAL A 35 47.32 -5.37 33.71
C VAL A 35 45.90 -4.88 33.99
N ALA A 36 45.77 -3.63 34.46
CA ALA A 36 44.50 -3.01 34.88
C ALA A 36 43.38 -3.06 33.82
N TRP A 37 43.74 -3.16 32.54
CA TRP A 37 42.81 -3.32 31.43
C TRP A 37 42.17 -4.73 31.35
N PHE A 38 42.87 -5.79 31.75
CA PHE A 38 42.36 -7.18 31.71
C PHE A 38 41.36 -7.46 32.85
N GLN A 39 41.52 -6.80 33.99
CA GLN A 39 40.59 -6.91 35.13
C GLN A 39 39.21 -6.34 34.81
N LYS A 40 39.15 -5.28 33.99
CA LYS A 40 37.88 -4.60 33.64
C LYS A 40 37.07 -5.35 32.58
N VAL A 41 37.71 -6.19 31.76
CA VAL A 41 37.10 -6.89 30.61
C VAL A 41 36.45 -8.22 30.99
N ASN A 42 36.85 -8.86 32.10
CA ASN A 42 36.45 -10.25 32.31
C ASN A 42 36.17 -10.58 33.79
N SER A 43 34.91 -10.40 34.22
CA SER A 43 34.41 -10.92 35.51
C SER A 43 34.52 -12.45 35.61
N ASN A 44 34.64 -13.14 34.47
CA ASN A 44 34.80 -14.58 34.35
C ASN A 44 36.25 -15.03 34.01
N ALA A 45 37.27 -14.18 34.22
CA ALA A 45 38.68 -14.53 33.93
C ALA A 45 39.15 -15.83 34.59
N ARG A 46 38.60 -16.14 35.77
CA ARG A 46 38.91 -17.37 36.51
C ARG A 46 38.30 -18.61 35.85
N ASN A 47 37.10 -18.50 35.27
CA ASN A 47 36.44 -19.57 34.51
C ASN A 47 37.12 -19.81 33.16
N LEU A 48 37.51 -18.76 32.45
CA LEU A 48 38.27 -18.88 31.20
C LEU A 48 39.60 -19.61 31.41
N ARG A 49 40.33 -19.26 32.49
CA ARG A 49 41.56 -19.96 32.87
C ARG A 49 41.31 -21.44 33.14
N ARG A 50 40.27 -21.76 33.91
CA ARG A 50 39.91 -23.14 34.25
C ARG A 50 39.56 -23.95 33.00
N ASN A 51 38.79 -23.37 32.07
CA ASN A 51 38.40 -24.03 30.82
C ASN A 51 39.58 -24.23 29.86
N LEU A 52 40.47 -23.24 29.74
CA LEU A 52 41.71 -23.37 28.94
C LEU A 52 42.64 -24.42 29.53
N GLN A 53 42.82 -24.45 30.85
CA GLN A 53 43.64 -25.48 31.50
C GLN A 53 43.02 -26.87 31.36
N ALA A 54 41.69 -26.99 31.47
CA ALA A 54 41.00 -28.24 31.23
C ALA A 54 41.16 -28.71 29.78
N LEU A 55 41.03 -27.83 28.79
CA LEU A 55 41.28 -28.14 27.38
C LEU A 55 42.71 -28.59 27.11
N ILE A 56 43.72 -27.92 27.69
CA ILE A 56 45.13 -28.31 27.53
C ILE A 56 45.37 -29.72 28.11
N VAL A 57 44.76 -30.04 29.27
CA VAL A 57 44.86 -31.37 29.88
C VAL A 57 44.11 -32.42 29.06
N ILE A 58 42.91 -32.12 28.57
CA ILE A 58 42.13 -33.03 27.72
C ILE A 58 42.88 -33.30 26.41
N CYS A 59 43.44 -32.27 25.77
CA CYS A 59 44.28 -32.42 24.58
C CYS A 59 45.54 -33.24 24.88
N CYS A 60 46.18 -33.03 26.04
CA CYS A 60 47.34 -33.85 26.46
C CYS A 60 46.96 -35.33 26.57
N ILE A 61 45.86 -35.63 27.26
CA ILE A 61 45.36 -37.01 27.43
C ILE A 61 45.00 -37.62 26.07
N ALA A 62 44.25 -36.89 25.23
CA ALA A 62 43.87 -37.35 23.90
C ALA A 62 45.09 -37.63 23.02
N LEU A 63 46.10 -36.74 23.05
CA LEU A 63 47.31 -36.88 22.25
C LEU A 63 48.20 -38.03 22.77
N CYS A 64 48.26 -38.25 24.08
CA CYS A 64 48.87 -39.44 24.67
C CYS A 64 48.15 -40.73 24.23
N LEU A 65 46.82 -40.74 24.22
CA LEU A 65 46.02 -41.88 23.74
C LEU A 65 46.22 -42.14 22.25
N VAL A 66 46.34 -41.10 21.42
CA VAL A 66 46.63 -41.21 19.99
C VAL A 66 48.03 -41.76 19.75
N ILE A 67 49.03 -41.32 20.52
CA ILE A 67 50.40 -41.84 20.43
C ILE A 67 50.45 -43.31 20.85
N VAL A 68 49.84 -43.65 21.99
CA VAL A 68 49.77 -45.04 22.46
C VAL A 68 49.02 -45.93 21.47
N GLY A 69 47.87 -45.48 20.95
CA GLY A 69 47.05 -46.21 19.99
C GLY A 69 47.72 -46.36 18.62
N GLY A 70 48.31 -45.28 18.09
CA GLY A 70 49.04 -45.26 16.83
C GLY A 70 50.29 -46.14 16.87
N ASN A 71 51.07 -46.05 17.95
CA ASN A 71 52.24 -46.90 18.16
C ASN A 71 51.85 -48.37 18.38
N SER A 72 50.74 -48.65 19.07
CA SER A 72 50.21 -50.03 19.22
C SER A 72 49.77 -50.63 17.88
N TRP A 73 49.15 -49.83 17.01
CA TRP A 73 48.78 -50.24 15.65
C TRP A 73 49.98 -50.48 14.74
N LEU A 74 51.05 -49.68 14.90
CA LEU A 74 52.33 -49.86 14.18
C LEU A 74 53.05 -51.15 14.60
N ILE A 75 53.02 -51.52 15.89
CA ILE A 75 53.54 -52.81 16.40
C ILE A 75 52.77 -53.97 15.77
N TYR A 76 51.44 -53.86 15.68
CA TYR A 76 50.59 -54.91 15.09
C TYR A 76 50.89 -55.15 13.59
N ARG A 77 51.35 -54.13 12.85
CA ARG A 77 51.80 -54.24 11.45
C ARG A 77 53.25 -54.72 11.30
N GLY A 78 53.94 -55.08 12.38
CA GLY A 78 55.32 -55.61 12.34
C GLY A 78 56.41 -54.60 11.96
N LYS A 79 56.14 -53.29 12.06
CA LYS A 79 57.12 -52.24 11.78
C LYS A 79 57.97 -51.92 13.01
N ASP A 80 59.26 -51.66 12.80
CA ASP A 80 60.19 -51.32 13.88
C ASP A 80 59.95 -49.89 14.38
N LEU A 81 59.58 -49.75 15.66
CA LEU A 81 59.16 -48.46 16.23
C LEU A 81 60.29 -47.43 16.21
N LYS A 82 61.51 -47.90 16.42
CA LYS A 82 62.69 -47.04 16.55
C LYS A 82 63.02 -46.32 15.25
N GLU A 83 62.90 -46.98 14.10
CA GLU A 83 63.10 -46.36 12.78
C GLU A 83 61.98 -45.38 12.42
N TYR A 84 60.73 -45.68 12.78
CA TYR A 84 59.60 -44.80 12.50
C TYR A 84 59.68 -43.50 13.31
N THR A 85 60.05 -43.58 14.59
CA THR A 85 60.12 -42.43 15.50
C THR A 85 61.37 -41.59 15.23
N LEU A 86 62.52 -42.23 14.95
CA LEU A 86 63.71 -41.53 14.44
C LEU A 86 63.45 -40.87 13.09
N GLY A 87 62.71 -41.52 12.19
CA GLY A 87 62.30 -40.98 10.90
C GLY A 87 61.37 -39.77 11.02
N LEU A 88 60.45 -39.78 11.99
CA LEU A 88 59.58 -38.64 12.30
C LEU A 88 60.36 -37.45 12.83
N VAL A 89 61.31 -37.69 13.74
CA VAL A 89 62.16 -36.64 14.32
C VAL A 89 63.16 -36.10 13.29
N SER A 90 63.73 -36.95 12.44
CA SER A 90 64.66 -36.52 11.39
C SER A 90 63.97 -35.80 10.22
N ASN A 91 62.68 -36.08 9.98
CA ASN A 91 61.87 -35.41 8.98
C ASN A 91 61.31 -34.06 9.44
N ILE A 92 61.52 -33.65 10.70
CA ILE A 92 61.18 -32.30 11.14
C ILE A 92 62.12 -31.33 10.41
N PRO A 93 61.61 -30.45 9.54
CA PRO A 93 62.46 -29.52 8.81
C PRO A 93 63.24 -28.66 9.81
N LYS A 94 64.54 -28.44 9.59
CA LYS A 94 65.38 -27.61 10.48
C LYS A 94 64.80 -26.19 10.68
N GLY A 95 63.99 -25.70 9.74
CA GLY A 95 63.27 -24.43 9.83
C GLY A 95 61.96 -24.44 10.62
N PHE A 96 61.41 -25.60 11.01
CA PHE A 96 60.11 -25.72 11.69
C PHE A 96 60.07 -24.89 12.99
N TRP A 97 61.05 -25.05 13.86
CA TRP A 97 61.14 -24.33 15.14
C TRP A 97 61.29 -22.81 14.96
N ILE A 98 62.01 -22.38 13.92
CA ILE A 98 62.16 -20.96 13.58
C ILE A 98 60.83 -20.41 13.05
N THR A 99 60.12 -21.15 12.20
CA THR A 99 58.79 -20.74 11.71
C THR A 99 57.74 -20.71 12.81
N LEU A 100 57.76 -21.65 13.75
CA LEU A 100 56.86 -21.66 14.89
C LEU A 100 57.16 -20.50 15.85
N GLY A 101 58.45 -20.27 16.16
CA GLY A 101 58.88 -19.16 17.03
C GLY A 101 58.57 -17.79 16.45
N THR A 102 58.85 -17.57 15.15
CA THR A 102 58.50 -16.31 14.46
C THR A 102 56.98 -16.15 14.30
N GLY A 103 56.24 -17.25 14.06
CA GLY A 103 54.78 -17.25 14.03
C GLY A 103 54.16 -16.83 15.37
N LEU A 104 54.61 -17.42 16.48
CA LEU A 104 54.17 -17.06 17.82
C LEU A 104 54.52 -15.60 18.17
N GLY A 105 55.72 -15.14 17.81
CA GLY A 105 56.12 -13.74 17.99
C GLY A 105 55.22 -12.76 17.24
N LYS A 106 54.91 -13.05 15.96
CA LYS A 106 53.97 -12.26 15.16
C LYS A 106 52.56 -12.24 15.75
N CYS A 107 52.06 -13.38 16.25
CA CYS A 107 50.76 -13.48 16.93
C CYS A 107 50.71 -12.58 18.17
N ILE A 108 51.72 -12.67 19.05
CA ILE A 108 51.79 -11.87 20.26
C ILE A 108 51.83 -10.36 19.94
N CYS A 109 52.63 -9.97 18.94
CA CYS A 109 52.72 -8.58 18.49
C CYS A 109 51.37 -8.07 17.94
N LEU A 110 50.70 -8.87 17.09
CA LEU A 110 49.39 -8.54 16.54
C LEU A 110 48.33 -8.36 17.63
N LEU A 111 48.25 -9.27 18.60
CA LEU A 111 47.29 -9.19 19.70
C LEU A 111 47.54 -7.96 20.59
N MET A 112 48.81 -7.60 20.84
CA MET A 112 49.15 -6.37 21.55
C MET A 112 48.73 -5.11 20.77
N LEU A 113 48.97 -5.08 19.46
CA LEU A 113 48.58 -3.97 18.58
C LEU A 113 47.05 -3.78 18.60
N VAL A 114 46.28 -4.87 18.47
CA VAL A 114 44.81 -4.82 18.53
C VAL A 114 44.32 -4.32 19.90
N ALA A 115 44.89 -4.81 21.00
CA ALA A 115 44.54 -4.35 22.34
C ALA A 115 44.85 -2.85 22.53
N PHE A 116 45.92 -2.35 21.94
CA PHE A 116 46.26 -0.92 21.95
C PHE A 116 45.27 -0.09 21.11
N ALA A 117 44.89 -0.58 19.93
CA ALA A 117 43.98 0.10 18.99
C ALA A 117 42.52 0.20 19.48
N ILE A 118 42.07 -0.71 20.35
CA ILE A 118 40.70 -0.69 20.88
C ILE A 118 40.41 0.55 21.73
N LYS A 119 41.38 1.03 22.52
CA LYS A 119 41.19 2.20 23.40
C LYS A 119 40.89 3.51 22.64
N PRO A 120 41.69 3.93 21.64
CA PRO A 120 41.38 5.14 20.87
C PRO A 120 40.07 4.99 20.08
N LEU A 121 39.77 3.78 19.57
CA LEU A 121 38.50 3.51 18.89
C LEU A 121 37.28 3.76 19.80
N GLN A 122 37.30 3.25 21.04
CA GLN A 122 36.24 3.48 22.02
C GLN A 122 36.07 4.97 22.35
N ARG A 123 37.18 5.73 22.46
CA ARG A 123 37.11 7.17 22.71
C ARG A 123 36.47 7.93 21.56
N LEU A 124 36.82 7.58 20.31
CA LEU A 124 36.29 8.21 19.12
C LEU A 124 34.77 7.95 18.97
N LEU A 125 34.32 6.72 19.22
CA LEU A 125 32.90 6.37 19.17
C LEU A 125 32.10 7.07 20.27
N ASN A 126 32.63 7.16 21.50
CA ASN A 126 31.98 7.92 22.57
C ASN A 126 31.88 9.42 22.25
N TYR A 127 32.92 10.00 21.63
CA TYR A 127 32.87 11.37 21.15
C TYR A 127 31.76 11.57 20.11
N GLY A 128 31.62 10.62 19.16
CA GLY A 128 30.53 10.59 18.19
C GLY A 128 29.15 10.53 18.86
N CYS A 129 28.98 9.68 19.86
CA CYS A 129 27.73 9.56 20.63
C CYS A 129 27.33 10.89 21.28
N VAL A 130 28.25 11.56 21.97
CA VAL A 130 28.00 12.86 22.62
C VAL A 130 27.60 13.92 21.60
N ARG A 131 28.24 13.92 20.43
CA ARG A 131 27.93 14.88 19.35
C ARG A 131 26.57 14.60 18.72
N ALA A 132 26.20 13.34 18.53
CA ALA A 132 24.88 12.94 18.02
C ALA A 132 23.77 13.40 18.96
N LYS A 133 23.87 13.12 20.26
CA LYS A 133 22.90 13.57 21.27
C LYS A 133 22.73 15.11 21.29
N LYS A 134 23.85 15.84 21.13
CA LYS A 134 23.83 17.31 21.10
C LYS A 134 23.11 17.88 19.87
N LEU A 135 23.18 17.20 18.71
CA LEU A 135 22.46 17.62 17.50
C LEU A 135 20.95 17.42 17.62
N GLU A 136 20.51 16.49 18.46
CA GLU A 136 19.11 16.08 18.52
C GLU A 136 18.28 16.79 19.58
N GLN A 137 18.89 17.33 20.66
CA GLN A 137 18.31 18.24 21.68
C GLN A 137 16.89 17.94 22.24
N ILE A 138 16.29 16.79 21.93
CA ILE A 138 14.94 16.34 22.30
C ILE A 138 15.10 14.97 22.95
N THR A 139 14.83 14.91 24.26
CA THR A 139 15.16 13.84 25.21
C THR A 139 14.50 12.46 24.98
N ALA A 140 13.77 12.25 23.89
CA ALA A 140 13.03 11.02 23.64
C ALA A 140 13.85 9.92 22.92
N SER A 141 14.94 10.25 22.24
CA SER A 141 15.76 9.30 21.46
C SER A 141 17.16 9.05 22.04
N ASP A 142 17.55 9.72 23.13
CA ASP A 142 18.90 9.61 23.72
C ASP A 142 19.29 8.17 24.09
N GLU A 143 18.33 7.38 24.59
CA GLU A 143 18.52 5.97 24.92
C GLU A 143 18.86 5.16 23.67
N SER A 144 18.10 5.35 22.57
CA SER A 144 18.29 4.64 21.31
C SER A 144 19.63 4.94 20.64
N ILE A 145 20.11 6.19 20.73
CA ILE A 145 21.42 6.63 20.22
C ILE A 145 22.55 5.98 21.03
N GLU A 146 22.46 5.99 22.36
CA GLU A 146 23.46 5.39 23.23
C GLU A 146 23.55 3.87 23.02
N ASP A 147 22.40 3.23 22.86
CA ASP A 147 22.28 1.82 22.54
C ASP A 147 22.92 1.46 21.20
N PHE A 148 22.75 2.32 20.19
CA PHE A 148 23.41 2.15 18.89
C PHE A 148 24.93 2.22 19.00
N PHE A 149 25.49 3.29 19.60
CA PHE A 149 26.94 3.48 19.72
C PHE A 149 27.60 2.42 20.62
N SER A 150 26.91 1.97 21.68
CA SER A 150 27.34 0.87 22.54
C SER A 150 27.47 -0.45 21.76
N TYR A 151 26.47 -0.78 20.94
CA TYR A 151 26.51 -1.97 20.08
C TYR A 151 27.56 -1.86 18.97
N LEU A 152 27.67 -0.71 18.30
CA LEU A 152 28.71 -0.44 17.30
C LEU A 152 30.11 -0.69 17.89
N THR A 153 30.35 -0.20 19.09
CA THR A 153 31.61 -0.41 19.81
C THR A 153 31.86 -1.89 20.09
N LYS A 154 30.85 -2.65 20.55
CA LYS A 154 30.97 -4.10 20.79
C LYS A 154 31.26 -4.88 19.51
N ILE A 155 30.60 -4.53 18.41
CA ILE A 155 30.78 -5.18 17.10
C ILE A 155 32.20 -4.95 16.59
N LEU A 156 32.66 -3.69 16.55
CA LEU A 156 33.99 -3.35 16.06
C LEU A 156 35.10 -3.97 16.91
N THR A 157 34.97 -3.92 18.24
CA THR A 157 35.99 -4.49 19.14
C THR A 157 36.06 -6.02 19.03
N SER A 158 34.93 -6.72 19.02
CA SER A 158 34.90 -8.18 18.88
C SER A 158 35.31 -8.63 17.47
N GLY A 159 34.94 -7.87 16.43
CA GLY A 159 35.36 -8.11 15.06
C GLY A 159 36.88 -7.98 14.89
N LEU A 160 37.51 -6.99 15.51
CA LEU A 160 38.98 -6.84 15.55
C LEU A 160 39.66 -8.04 16.22
N TRP A 161 39.09 -8.56 17.32
CA TRP A 161 39.60 -9.78 17.97
C TRP A 161 39.49 -11.00 17.07
N LEU A 162 38.33 -11.24 16.43
CA LEU A 162 38.12 -12.36 15.53
C LEU A 162 39.04 -12.28 14.30
N LEU A 163 39.19 -11.09 13.70
CA LEU A 163 40.17 -10.85 12.63
C LEU A 163 41.59 -11.19 13.10
N SER A 164 42.00 -10.73 14.28
CA SER A 164 43.32 -11.04 14.82
C SER A 164 43.55 -12.55 14.99
N LEU A 165 42.49 -13.30 15.29
CA LEU A 165 42.54 -14.75 15.45
C LEU A 165 42.71 -15.48 14.09
N ILE A 166 42.08 -14.97 13.02
CA ILE A 166 42.32 -15.45 11.65
C ILE A 166 43.77 -15.23 11.23
N TRP A 167 44.30 -14.02 11.41
CA TRP A 167 45.69 -13.70 11.07
C TRP A 167 46.68 -14.54 11.90
N CYS A 168 46.38 -14.78 13.19
CA CYS A 168 47.15 -15.72 14.01
C CYS A 168 47.14 -17.14 13.43
N SER A 169 45.99 -17.64 12.94
CA SER A 169 45.90 -18.97 12.32
C SER A 169 46.77 -19.10 11.06
N GLN A 170 46.87 -18.03 10.27
CA GLN A 170 47.74 -17.98 9.09
C GLN A 170 49.22 -17.96 9.47
N PHE A 171 49.60 -17.19 10.50
CA PHE A 171 50.98 -17.14 10.98
C PHE A 171 51.46 -18.46 11.60
N LEU A 172 50.55 -19.23 12.18
CA LEU A 172 50.82 -20.56 12.75
C LEU A 172 50.77 -21.69 11.71
N LYS A 173 50.50 -21.39 10.42
CA LYS A 173 50.37 -22.36 9.32
C LYS A 173 49.43 -23.53 9.66
N VAL A 174 48.32 -23.22 10.33
CA VAL A 174 47.29 -24.20 10.70
C VAL A 174 46.60 -24.70 9.40
N PRO A 175 46.12 -25.97 9.33
CA PRO A 175 45.48 -26.50 8.12
C PRO A 175 44.42 -25.58 7.51
N GLU A 176 44.41 -25.45 6.18
CA GLU A 176 43.56 -24.50 5.44
C GLU A 176 42.07 -24.62 5.78
N SER A 177 41.57 -25.81 6.07
CA SER A 177 40.18 -26.04 6.50
C SER A 177 39.82 -25.25 7.76
N THR A 178 40.74 -25.16 8.74
CA THR A 178 40.48 -24.43 9.99
C THR A 178 40.39 -22.93 9.77
N ALA A 179 41.24 -22.37 8.90
CA ALA A 179 41.21 -20.95 8.52
C ALA A 179 39.91 -20.61 7.77
N LYS A 180 39.44 -21.52 6.88
CA LYS A 180 38.15 -21.38 6.18
C LYS A 180 36.98 -21.28 7.17
N TYR A 181 36.88 -22.18 8.15
CA TYR A 181 35.81 -22.13 9.16
C TYR A 181 35.87 -20.87 10.03
N LEU A 182 37.07 -20.39 10.37
CA LEU A 182 37.26 -19.18 11.15
C LEU A 182 36.83 -17.93 10.40
N TYR A 183 37.07 -17.91 9.09
CA TYR A 183 36.59 -16.86 8.20
C TYR A 183 35.05 -16.86 8.07
N VAL A 184 34.43 -18.03 7.90
CA VAL A 184 32.96 -18.19 7.90
C VAL A 184 32.36 -17.70 9.22
N LEU A 185 32.95 -18.04 10.36
CA LEU A 185 32.50 -17.59 11.67
C LEU A 185 32.56 -16.06 11.81
N LEU A 186 33.64 -15.43 11.33
CA LEU A 186 33.76 -13.98 11.31
C LEU A 186 32.70 -13.35 10.41
N ASN A 187 32.48 -13.89 9.20
CA ASN A 187 31.46 -13.36 8.28
C ASN A 187 30.08 -13.42 8.91
N ILE A 188 29.69 -14.55 9.50
CA ILE A 188 28.41 -14.69 10.21
C ILE A 188 28.30 -13.66 11.34
N TYR A 189 29.35 -13.50 12.14
CA TYR A 189 29.38 -12.50 13.21
C TYR A 189 29.20 -11.07 12.68
N LEU A 190 29.88 -10.72 11.59
CA LEU A 190 29.78 -9.40 10.96
C LEU A 190 28.41 -9.18 10.33
N ILE A 191 27.85 -10.16 9.62
CA ILE A 191 26.51 -10.08 9.03
C ILE A 191 25.46 -9.82 10.11
N ILE A 192 25.48 -10.60 11.19
CA ILE A 192 24.55 -10.42 12.32
C ILE A 192 24.79 -9.07 13.00
N GLY A 193 26.05 -8.71 13.26
CA GLY A 193 26.42 -7.45 13.89
C GLY A 193 25.96 -6.24 13.10
N ILE A 194 26.33 -6.17 11.82
CA ILE A 194 25.96 -5.08 10.92
C ILE A 194 24.44 -5.03 10.74
N GLY A 195 23.77 -6.17 10.55
CA GLY A 195 22.32 -6.20 10.38
C GLY A 195 21.56 -5.69 11.61
N LEU A 196 21.94 -6.12 12.82
CA LEU A 196 21.35 -5.61 14.06
C LEU A 196 21.64 -4.13 14.28
N LEU A 197 22.80 -3.67 13.81
CA LEU A 197 23.18 -2.26 13.84
C LEU A 197 22.32 -1.42 12.90
N ILE A 198 22.07 -1.87 11.68
CA ILE A 198 21.15 -1.23 10.73
C ILE A 198 19.74 -1.15 11.32
N LEU A 199 19.26 -2.23 11.97
CA LEU A 199 17.95 -2.25 12.62
C LEU A 199 17.85 -1.14 13.68
N ARG A 200 18.86 -1.04 14.57
CA ARG A 200 18.93 0.01 15.59
C ARG A 200 19.01 1.41 14.96
N SER A 201 19.80 1.60 13.90
CA SER A 201 19.87 2.89 13.19
C SER A 201 18.51 3.33 12.67
N ILE A 202 17.76 2.41 12.07
CA ILE A 202 16.48 2.75 11.46
C ILE A 202 15.43 3.06 12.50
N VAL A 203 15.43 2.34 13.63
CA VAL A 203 14.60 2.68 14.79
C VAL A 203 14.89 4.10 15.26
N VAL A 204 16.17 4.46 15.46
CA VAL A 204 16.58 5.82 15.83
C VAL A 204 16.05 6.83 14.81
N ILE A 205 16.31 6.62 13.51
CA ILE A 205 15.88 7.53 12.44
C ILE A 205 14.36 7.72 12.41
N ILE A 206 13.58 6.64 12.54
CA ILE A 206 12.11 6.71 12.55
C ILE A 206 11.62 7.51 13.75
N ASP A 207 12.18 7.26 14.94
CA ASP A 207 11.79 7.95 16.16
C ASP A 207 12.22 9.44 16.11
N SER A 208 13.38 9.77 15.54
CA SER A 208 13.82 11.15 15.26
C SER A 208 12.90 11.85 14.25
N ILE A 209 12.46 11.17 13.19
CA ILE A 209 11.52 11.74 12.22
C ILE A 209 10.14 11.95 12.86
N ASP A 210 9.63 11.02 13.66
CA ASP A 210 8.32 11.18 14.34
C ASP A 210 8.32 12.41 15.25
N THR A 211 9.37 12.57 16.05
CA THR A 211 9.51 13.71 16.97
C THR A 211 9.60 15.05 16.22
N LEU A 212 10.43 15.14 15.17
CA LEU A 212 10.54 16.36 14.35
C LEU A 212 9.21 16.67 13.65
N THR A 213 8.53 15.65 13.11
CA THR A 213 7.28 15.84 12.37
C THR A 213 6.17 16.39 13.28
N VAL A 214 6.10 15.94 14.53
CA VAL A 214 5.15 16.48 15.53
C VAL A 214 5.49 17.92 15.90
N GLN A 215 6.76 18.25 16.08
CA GLN A 215 7.19 19.60 16.48
C GLN A 215 6.88 20.67 15.43
N TYR A 216 6.98 20.33 14.14
CA TYR A 216 6.72 21.25 13.02
C TYR A 216 5.29 21.15 12.45
N SER A 217 4.40 20.37 13.05
CA SER A 217 3.03 20.20 12.58
C SER A 217 2.17 21.44 12.89
N SER A 218 1.92 22.29 11.88
CA SER A 218 0.97 23.40 11.98
C SER A 218 -0.43 23.06 11.41
N PRO A 219 -1.53 23.63 11.95
CA PRO A 219 -2.91 23.27 11.56
C PRO A 219 -3.29 23.54 10.09
N GLU A 220 -2.61 24.46 9.43
CA GLU A 220 -2.89 24.88 8.04
C GLU A 220 -2.08 24.09 7.00
N ASN A 221 -1.19 23.19 7.42
CA ASN A 221 -0.23 22.53 6.54
C ASN A 221 -0.63 21.08 6.21
N ILE A 222 -0.04 20.52 5.15
CA ILE A 222 -0.25 19.12 4.71
C ILE A 222 0.02 18.11 5.85
N LEU A 223 0.81 18.51 6.85
CA LEU A 223 1.09 17.78 8.09
C LEU A 223 -0.15 17.45 8.94
N ARG A 224 -1.34 18.02 8.69
CA ARG A 224 -2.58 17.56 9.35
C ARG A 224 -2.86 16.07 9.10
N PHE A 225 -2.57 15.57 7.89
CA PHE A 225 -2.71 14.16 7.54
C PHE A 225 -1.73 13.25 8.28
N TYR A 226 -0.65 13.81 8.83
CA TYR A 226 0.33 13.06 9.61
C TYR A 226 -0.31 12.37 10.82
N SER A 227 -1.22 13.05 11.52
CA SER A 227 -1.95 12.48 12.66
C SER A 227 -2.65 11.16 12.31
N ASN A 228 -3.23 11.08 11.11
CA ASN A 228 -3.86 9.87 10.60
C ASN A 228 -2.87 8.86 10.05
N LEU A 229 -1.65 9.24 9.67
CA LEU A 229 -0.60 8.32 9.21
C LEU A 229 0.26 7.80 10.37
N ARG A 230 0.28 8.50 11.52
CA ARG A 230 1.11 8.17 12.67
C ARG A 230 0.88 6.75 13.20
N HIS A 231 -0.36 6.27 13.13
CA HIS A 231 -0.70 4.90 13.55
C HIS A 231 -0.02 3.81 12.67
N LEU A 232 0.48 4.16 11.47
CA LEU A 232 1.24 3.25 10.62
C LEU A 232 2.71 3.16 11.01
N ILE A 233 3.27 4.13 11.73
CA ILE A 233 4.70 4.16 12.10
C ILE A 233 5.12 2.91 12.86
N PRO A 234 4.38 2.44 13.90
CA PRO A 234 4.72 1.19 14.58
C PRO A 234 4.70 -0.01 13.64
N PHE A 235 3.76 -0.05 12.71
CA PHE A 235 3.66 -1.13 11.74
C PHE A 235 4.81 -1.09 10.71
N PHE A 236 5.18 0.10 10.23
CA PHE A 236 6.34 0.29 9.37
C PHE A 236 7.63 -0.17 10.06
N LYS A 237 7.84 0.23 11.32
CA LYS A 237 8.95 -0.21 12.16
C LYS A 237 9.03 -1.74 12.22
N ARG A 238 7.90 -2.41 12.50
CA ARG A 238 7.83 -3.88 12.51
C ARG A 238 8.12 -4.52 11.14
N CYS A 239 7.57 -4.00 10.05
CA CYS A 239 7.82 -4.54 8.72
C CYS A 239 9.31 -4.44 8.36
N LEU A 240 9.92 -3.31 8.67
CA LEU A 240 11.33 -3.07 8.41
C LEU A 240 12.22 -3.97 9.29
N GLU A 241 11.91 -4.09 10.59
CA GLU A 241 12.56 -5.08 11.48
C GLU A 241 12.53 -6.48 10.89
N TYR A 242 11.36 -6.95 10.42
CA TYR A 242 11.23 -8.27 9.80
C TYR A 242 12.01 -8.40 8.49
N ILE A 243 11.98 -7.39 7.60
CA ILE A 243 12.77 -7.41 6.36
C ILE A 243 14.26 -7.56 6.68
N ILE A 244 14.76 -6.80 7.66
CA ILE A 244 16.16 -6.89 8.08
C ILE A 244 16.45 -8.27 8.69
N TYR A 245 15.62 -8.78 9.60
CA TYR A 245 15.84 -10.09 10.19
C TYR A 245 15.86 -11.22 9.15
N VAL A 246 14.93 -11.20 8.19
CA VAL A 246 14.91 -12.16 7.08
C VAL A 246 16.17 -12.01 6.22
N SER A 247 16.59 -10.77 5.93
CA SER A 247 17.80 -10.51 5.14
C SER A 247 19.07 -11.01 5.86
N ILE A 248 19.20 -10.76 7.17
CA ILE A 248 20.30 -11.29 8.00
C ILE A 248 20.30 -12.81 7.96
N ALA A 249 19.15 -13.44 8.23
CA ALA A 249 19.03 -14.89 8.23
C ALA A 249 19.42 -15.48 6.87
N THR A 250 18.98 -14.84 5.79
CA THR A 250 19.32 -15.24 4.41
C THR A 250 20.82 -15.20 4.15
N LEU A 251 21.46 -14.07 4.49
CA LEU A 251 22.91 -13.89 4.33
C LEU A 251 23.72 -14.85 5.21
N VAL A 252 23.25 -15.18 6.41
CA VAL A 252 23.90 -16.15 7.31
C VAL A 252 23.77 -17.57 6.75
N VAL A 253 22.60 -17.95 6.25
CA VAL A 253 22.33 -19.26 5.64
C VAL A 253 23.21 -19.46 4.40
N GLU A 254 23.44 -18.42 3.60
CA GLU A 254 24.32 -18.45 2.43
C GLU A 254 25.79 -18.78 2.78
N GLN A 255 26.25 -18.45 4.00
CA GLN A 255 27.61 -18.78 4.45
C GLN A 255 27.79 -20.28 4.76
N ILE A 256 26.71 -21.05 4.87
CA ILE A 256 26.74 -22.47 5.25
C ILE A 256 26.37 -23.31 4.03
N GLU A 257 27.38 -23.91 3.38
CA GLU A 257 27.25 -24.66 2.12
C GLU A 257 26.09 -25.69 2.12
N ILE A 258 25.85 -26.36 3.24
CA ILE A 258 24.81 -27.40 3.39
C ILE A 258 23.38 -26.84 3.22
N ILE A 259 23.15 -25.60 3.66
CA ILE A 259 21.82 -24.98 3.69
C ILE A 259 21.69 -23.77 2.78
N ALA A 260 22.72 -23.43 2.00
CA ALA A 260 22.75 -22.26 1.13
C ALA A 260 21.55 -22.18 0.17
N ASN A 261 21.03 -23.32 -0.29
CA ASN A 261 19.83 -23.38 -1.13
C ASN A 261 18.60 -22.71 -0.49
N LEU A 262 18.49 -22.70 0.83
CA LEU A 262 17.38 -22.06 1.55
C LEU A 262 17.40 -20.53 1.43
N ALA A 263 18.55 -19.92 1.11
CA ALA A 263 18.67 -18.46 0.98
C ALA A 263 17.76 -17.90 -0.13
N THR A 264 17.45 -18.69 -1.15
CA THR A 264 16.53 -18.30 -2.24
C THR A 264 15.12 -17.91 -1.72
N TYR A 265 14.61 -18.60 -0.69
CA TYR A 265 13.33 -18.30 -0.05
C TYR A 265 13.34 -16.98 0.74
N GLY A 266 14.51 -16.53 1.16
CA GLY A 266 14.67 -15.25 1.85
C GLY A 266 14.20 -14.07 1.03
N SER A 267 14.57 -14.05 -0.26
CA SER A 267 14.14 -13.00 -1.20
C SER A 267 12.62 -12.98 -1.40
N LYS A 268 11.99 -14.16 -1.47
CA LYS A 268 10.53 -14.33 -1.57
C LYS A 268 9.85 -13.81 -0.30
N ALA A 269 10.35 -14.15 0.88
CA ALA A 269 9.82 -13.67 2.16
C ALA A 269 9.90 -12.14 2.30
N VAL A 270 11.02 -11.51 1.89
CA VAL A 270 11.15 -10.04 1.89
C VAL A 270 10.11 -9.39 0.96
N LYS A 271 9.92 -9.94 -0.25
CA LYS A 271 8.89 -9.46 -1.19
C LYS A 271 7.48 -9.56 -0.60
N ILE A 272 7.14 -10.68 0.05
CA ILE A 272 5.82 -10.87 0.71
C ILE A 272 5.60 -9.85 1.82
N ILE A 273 6.59 -9.62 2.69
CA ILE A 273 6.49 -8.59 3.74
C ILE A 273 6.29 -7.20 3.11
N GLY A 274 7.01 -6.91 2.01
CA GLY A 274 6.85 -5.68 1.23
C GLY A 274 5.43 -5.51 0.67
N ILE A 275 4.85 -6.56 0.07
CA ILE A 275 3.47 -6.53 -0.45
C ILE A 275 2.46 -6.26 0.67
N ILE A 276 2.60 -6.95 1.81
CA ILE A 276 1.72 -6.74 2.98
C ILE A 276 1.84 -5.30 3.49
N PHE A 277 3.07 -4.77 3.56
CA PHE A 277 3.30 -3.39 3.96
C PHE A 277 2.61 -2.38 3.03
N LEU A 278 2.87 -2.50 1.72
CA LEU A 278 2.29 -1.62 0.70
C LEU A 278 0.76 -1.70 0.68
N SER A 279 0.20 -2.91 0.80
CA SER A 279 -1.26 -3.11 0.84
C SER A 279 -1.92 -2.32 1.98
N ARG A 280 -1.32 -2.35 3.19
CA ARG A 280 -1.86 -1.65 4.36
C ARG A 280 -1.71 -0.13 4.23
N GLY A 281 -0.58 0.33 3.68
CA GLY A 281 -0.37 1.74 3.36
C GLY A 281 -1.41 2.24 2.36
N LEU A 282 -1.66 1.47 1.29
CA LEU A 282 -2.62 1.81 0.25
C LEU A 282 -4.06 1.85 0.78
N ILE A 283 -4.45 0.95 1.70
CA ILE A 283 -5.76 0.99 2.37
C ILE A 283 -5.93 2.28 3.16
N VAL A 284 -4.93 2.68 3.95
CA VAL A 284 -5.02 3.92 4.75
C VAL A 284 -5.12 5.13 3.84
N ILE A 285 -4.30 5.21 2.79
CA ILE A 285 -4.35 6.30 1.81
C ILE A 285 -5.70 6.35 1.11
N ALA A 286 -6.24 5.20 0.68
CA ALA A 286 -7.54 5.10 0.03
C ALA A 286 -8.68 5.57 0.96
N ASN A 287 -8.67 5.15 2.22
CA ASN A 287 -9.66 5.57 3.22
C ASN A 287 -9.57 7.07 3.50
N LEU A 288 -8.36 7.63 3.58
CA LEU A 288 -8.16 9.07 3.73
C LEU A 288 -8.72 9.85 2.55
N PHE A 289 -8.43 9.42 1.32
CA PHE A 289 -8.94 10.07 0.11
C PHE A 289 -10.47 9.99 0.04
N LEU A 290 -11.04 8.84 0.39
CA LEU A 290 -12.48 8.61 0.41
C LEU A 290 -13.19 9.50 1.43
N GLN A 291 -12.65 9.59 2.65
CA GLN A 291 -13.18 10.46 3.70
C GLN A 291 -13.08 11.93 3.30
N GLU A 292 -11.96 12.34 2.73
CA GLU A 292 -11.77 13.73 2.27
C GLU A 292 -12.76 14.08 1.14
N ALA A 293 -12.88 13.23 0.12
CA ALA A 293 -13.80 13.45 -1.00
C ALA A 293 -15.27 13.50 -0.55
N LEU A 294 -15.66 12.66 0.43
CA LEU A 294 -17.04 12.56 0.90
C LEU A 294 -17.38 13.49 2.07
N LEU A 295 -16.43 14.03 2.84
CA LEU A 295 -16.74 14.88 4.01
C LEU A 295 -16.39 16.36 3.80
N ARG A 296 -15.59 16.74 2.79
CA ARG A 296 -15.12 18.13 2.60
C ARG A 296 -16.17 19.12 2.06
N TYR A 297 -17.45 18.74 1.93
CA TYR A 297 -18.49 19.68 1.51
C TYR A 297 -19.04 20.48 2.71
N PRO A 298 -18.82 21.81 2.82
CA PRO A 298 -19.01 22.54 4.08
C PRO A 298 -20.46 22.87 4.47
N LYS A 299 -21.48 22.36 3.76
CA LYS A 299 -22.89 22.71 3.96
C LYS A 299 -23.82 21.50 3.76
N LEU A 300 -23.62 20.43 4.52
CA LEU A 300 -24.47 19.24 4.44
C LEU A 300 -25.62 19.34 5.43
N THR A 301 -26.86 19.19 4.95
CA THR A 301 -28.05 19.00 5.80
C THR A 301 -27.90 17.71 6.62
N ASP A 302 -28.51 17.61 7.81
CA ASP A 302 -28.41 16.43 8.69
C ASP A 302 -28.74 15.10 7.99
N VAL A 303 -29.68 15.13 7.05
CA VAL A 303 -30.07 13.97 6.23
C VAL A 303 -28.94 13.54 5.28
N GLN A 304 -28.23 14.49 4.66
CA GLN A 304 -27.11 14.20 3.76
C GLN A 304 -25.90 13.66 4.53
N ARG A 305 -25.67 14.18 5.75
CA ARG A 305 -24.63 13.67 6.65
C ARG A 305 -24.90 12.22 7.05
N LYS A 306 -26.14 11.91 7.48
CA LYS A 306 -26.52 10.53 7.86
C LYS A 306 -26.36 9.54 6.71
N LYS A 307 -26.78 9.89 5.48
CA LYS A 307 -26.59 9.05 4.29
C LYS A 307 -25.11 8.78 3.99
N ARG A 308 -24.26 9.81 4.09
CA ARG A 308 -22.81 9.65 3.85
C ARG A 308 -22.14 8.73 4.88
N LEU A 309 -22.55 8.81 6.15
CA LEU A 309 -22.05 7.93 7.20
C LEU A 309 -22.39 6.45 6.97
N THR A 310 -23.43 6.15 6.20
CA THR A 310 -23.79 4.75 5.87
C THR A 310 -23.04 4.22 4.64
N ILE A 311 -22.73 5.09 3.66
CA ILE A 311 -22.05 4.70 2.41
C ILE A 311 -20.54 4.56 2.61
N ILE A 312 -19.93 5.42 3.43
CA ILE A 312 -18.48 5.44 3.67
C ILE A 312 -17.95 4.05 4.11
N PRO A 313 -18.50 3.39 5.15
CA PRO A 313 -17.99 2.09 5.60
C PRO A 313 -18.11 0.98 4.55
N VAL A 314 -19.14 1.04 3.71
CA VAL A 314 -19.35 0.06 2.62
C VAL A 314 -18.26 0.21 1.56
N LEU A 315 -17.97 1.44 1.15
CA LEU A 315 -16.91 1.72 0.17
C LEU A 315 -15.51 1.43 0.75
N GLU A 316 -15.24 1.78 2.00
CA GLU A 316 -13.98 1.43 2.68
C GLU A 316 -13.78 -0.10 2.72
N SER A 317 -14.84 -0.85 3.02
CA SER A 317 -14.79 -2.32 3.02
C SER A 317 -14.56 -2.89 1.63
N LEU A 318 -15.26 -2.37 0.61
CA LEU A 318 -15.07 -2.77 -0.78
C LEU A 318 -13.62 -2.55 -1.24
N LEU A 319 -13.07 -1.35 -1.03
CA LEU A 319 -11.69 -1.02 -1.38
C LEU A 319 -10.70 -1.92 -0.64
N LYS A 320 -10.91 -2.14 0.66
CA LYS A 320 -10.09 -3.04 1.46
C LYS A 320 -10.07 -4.47 0.89
N TYR A 321 -11.23 -5.02 0.52
CA TYR A 321 -11.30 -6.36 -0.07
C TYR A 321 -10.61 -6.44 -1.43
N LEU A 322 -10.77 -5.43 -2.29
CA LEU A 322 -10.08 -5.36 -3.59
C LEU A 322 -8.55 -5.31 -3.41
N ILE A 323 -8.06 -4.49 -2.47
CA ILE A 323 -6.62 -4.37 -2.21
C ILE A 323 -6.05 -5.68 -1.64
N TYR A 324 -6.76 -6.34 -0.72
CA TYR A 324 -6.33 -7.64 -0.21
C TYR A 324 -6.37 -8.74 -1.26
N PHE A 325 -7.38 -8.76 -2.13
CA PHE A 325 -7.45 -9.69 -3.24
C PHE A 325 -6.26 -9.52 -4.20
N GLY A 326 -5.97 -8.29 -4.63
CA GLY A 326 -4.80 -7.99 -5.46
C GLY A 326 -3.47 -8.33 -4.79
N SER A 327 -3.34 -8.03 -3.49
CA SER A 327 -2.16 -8.38 -2.71
C SER A 327 -1.97 -9.89 -2.58
N GLY A 328 -3.05 -10.64 -2.42
CA GLY A 328 -3.04 -12.10 -2.40
C GLY A 328 -2.50 -12.68 -3.71
N ILE A 329 -2.94 -12.13 -4.86
CA ILE A 329 -2.44 -12.54 -6.18
C ILE A 329 -0.92 -12.29 -6.30
N LEU A 330 -0.43 -11.10 -5.90
CA LEU A 330 0.99 -10.80 -5.93
C LEU A 330 1.82 -11.72 -5.02
N ILE A 331 1.25 -12.12 -3.87
CA ILE A 331 1.89 -13.08 -2.96
C ILE A 331 1.99 -14.47 -3.62
N LEU A 332 0.92 -14.94 -4.27
CA LEU A 332 0.92 -16.21 -4.99
C LEU A 332 1.96 -16.24 -6.12
N ASP A 333 2.05 -15.16 -6.90
CA ASP A 333 3.07 -15.00 -7.94
C ASP A 333 4.49 -15.04 -7.36
N THR A 334 4.70 -14.40 -6.20
CA THR A 334 6.00 -14.40 -5.50
C THR A 334 6.46 -15.80 -5.08
N ILE A 335 5.50 -16.70 -4.77
CA ILE A 335 5.79 -18.10 -4.44
C ILE A 335 5.70 -19.04 -5.66
N GLU A 336 5.66 -18.48 -6.88
CA GLU A 336 5.62 -19.20 -8.16
C GLU A 336 4.37 -20.09 -8.32
N ILE A 337 3.26 -19.70 -7.67
CA ILE A 337 1.95 -20.33 -7.89
C ILE A 337 1.20 -19.52 -8.96
N ASP A 338 0.78 -20.21 -10.03
CA ASP A 338 -0.01 -19.59 -11.08
C ASP A 338 -1.35 -19.05 -10.55
N ALA A 339 -1.50 -17.73 -10.55
CA ALA A 339 -2.71 -17.05 -10.11
C ALA A 339 -3.76 -16.91 -11.23
N THR A 340 -3.46 -17.36 -12.46
CA THR A 340 -4.36 -17.27 -13.62
C THR A 340 -5.74 -17.90 -13.36
N PRO A 341 -5.87 -19.08 -12.72
CA PRO A 341 -7.18 -19.66 -12.43
C PRO A 341 -8.03 -18.81 -11.46
N ILE A 342 -7.38 -18.19 -10.47
CA ILE A 342 -8.04 -17.32 -9.49
C ILE A 342 -8.49 -16.02 -10.17
N LEU A 343 -7.64 -15.45 -11.02
CA LEU A 343 -7.97 -14.29 -11.84
C LEU A 343 -9.12 -14.58 -12.80
N ALA A 344 -9.13 -15.74 -13.45
CA ALA A 344 -10.22 -16.17 -14.33
C ALA A 344 -11.55 -16.32 -13.56
N GLY A 345 -11.53 -16.97 -12.39
CA GLY A 345 -12.69 -17.10 -11.52
C GLY A 345 -13.22 -15.74 -11.03
N ALA A 346 -12.32 -14.86 -10.60
CA ALA A 346 -12.67 -13.49 -10.22
C ALA A 346 -13.21 -12.68 -11.40
N GLY A 347 -12.73 -12.93 -12.62
CA GLY A 347 -13.28 -12.35 -13.85
C GLY A 347 -14.73 -12.75 -14.09
N ILE A 348 -15.10 -14.01 -13.89
CA ILE A 348 -16.49 -14.49 -14.00
C ILE A 348 -17.38 -13.82 -12.94
N VAL A 349 -16.93 -13.76 -11.68
CA VAL A 349 -17.65 -13.06 -10.61
C VAL A 349 -17.79 -11.57 -10.94
N GLY A 350 -16.73 -10.95 -11.43
CA GLY A 350 -16.72 -9.55 -11.88
C GLY A 350 -17.71 -9.30 -13.01
N LEU A 351 -17.81 -10.22 -13.98
CA LEU A 351 -18.80 -10.16 -15.05
C LEU A 351 -20.23 -10.26 -14.50
N ALA A 352 -20.51 -11.20 -13.60
CA ALA A 352 -21.82 -11.33 -12.97
C ALA A 352 -22.23 -10.06 -12.20
N VAL A 353 -21.30 -9.50 -11.42
CA VAL A 353 -21.52 -8.23 -10.70
C VAL A 353 -21.70 -7.07 -11.68
N GLY A 354 -20.90 -7.02 -12.75
CA GLY A 354 -20.98 -5.99 -13.79
C GLY A 354 -22.33 -6.02 -14.53
N LEU A 355 -22.82 -7.20 -14.89
CA LEU A 355 -24.15 -7.38 -15.47
C LEU A 355 -25.26 -6.96 -14.50
N GLY A 356 -25.14 -7.29 -13.21
CA GLY A 356 -26.09 -6.84 -12.19
C GLY A 356 -26.09 -5.31 -11.98
N ALA A 357 -24.93 -4.66 -12.17
CA ALA A 357 -24.76 -3.23 -12.04
C ALA A 357 -24.98 -2.44 -13.35
N GLN A 358 -25.25 -3.11 -14.47
CA GLN A 358 -25.33 -2.49 -15.80
C GLN A 358 -26.31 -1.31 -15.84
N ASN A 359 -27.50 -1.47 -15.25
CA ASN A 359 -28.50 -0.41 -15.20
C ASN A 359 -28.02 0.83 -14.43
N LEU A 360 -27.25 0.63 -13.35
CA LEU A 360 -26.69 1.75 -12.58
C LEU A 360 -25.68 2.54 -13.41
N ILE A 361 -24.84 1.85 -14.17
CA ILE A 361 -23.87 2.49 -15.07
C ILE A 361 -24.61 3.26 -16.16
N ASN A 362 -25.62 2.65 -16.79
CA ASN A 362 -26.44 3.32 -17.80
C ASN A 362 -27.08 4.60 -17.25
N ASP A 363 -27.68 4.53 -16.05
CA ASP A 363 -28.28 5.69 -15.40
C ASP A 363 -27.29 6.84 -15.17
N MET A 364 -26.08 6.53 -14.72
CA MET A 364 -25.05 7.55 -14.46
C MET A 364 -24.53 8.18 -15.74
N VAL A 365 -24.31 7.37 -16.79
CA VAL A 365 -23.84 7.86 -18.10
C VAL A 365 -24.90 8.74 -18.76
N SER A 366 -26.15 8.29 -18.80
CA SER A 366 -27.27 9.09 -19.34
C SER A 366 -27.46 10.38 -18.54
N GLY A 367 -27.39 10.30 -17.20
CA GLY A 367 -27.46 11.50 -16.35
C GLY A 367 -26.33 12.49 -16.59
N PHE A 368 -25.11 12.00 -16.82
CA PHE A 368 -23.98 12.85 -17.21
C PHE A 368 -24.26 13.57 -18.53
N PHE A 369 -24.75 12.87 -19.56
CA PHE A 369 -25.07 13.49 -20.85
C PHE A 369 -26.23 14.51 -20.76
N ILE A 370 -27.27 14.22 -19.98
CA ILE A 370 -28.37 15.18 -19.74
C ILE A 370 -27.82 16.50 -19.17
N LEU A 371 -26.92 16.41 -18.19
CA LEU A 371 -26.29 17.58 -17.56
C LEU A 371 -25.26 18.27 -18.46
N PHE A 372 -24.52 17.50 -19.25
CA PHE A 372 -23.45 18.01 -20.10
C PHE A 372 -24.00 18.71 -21.35
N GLU A 373 -25.00 18.12 -22.00
CA GLU A 373 -25.60 18.64 -23.23
C GLU A 373 -26.80 19.57 -22.98
N ASN A 374 -27.27 19.67 -21.72
CA ASN A 374 -28.41 20.50 -21.33
C ASN A 374 -29.66 20.22 -22.18
N TYR A 375 -30.03 18.94 -22.32
CA TYR A 375 -31.25 18.53 -23.04
C TYR A 375 -32.50 19.20 -22.46
N TYR A 376 -32.54 19.32 -21.14
CA TYR A 376 -33.50 20.10 -20.37
C TYR A 376 -32.87 20.55 -19.07
N LEU A 377 -33.40 21.61 -18.49
CA LEU A 377 -32.90 22.24 -17.27
C LEU A 377 -33.90 22.13 -16.13
N VAL A 378 -33.43 22.36 -14.90
CA VAL A 378 -34.30 22.49 -13.74
C VAL A 378 -35.22 23.70 -13.96
N GLY A 379 -36.53 23.49 -13.85
CA GLY A 379 -37.57 24.47 -14.15
C GLY A 379 -38.21 24.32 -15.53
N ASP A 380 -37.66 23.51 -16.43
CA ASP A 380 -38.30 23.23 -17.72
C ASP A 380 -39.55 22.38 -17.56
N TYR A 381 -40.56 22.64 -18.38
CA TYR A 381 -41.74 21.79 -18.52
C TYR A 381 -41.48 20.78 -19.63
N ILE A 382 -41.44 19.50 -19.27
CA ILE A 382 -41.08 18.42 -20.19
C ILE A 382 -42.09 17.28 -20.13
N GLN A 383 -42.16 16.51 -21.20
CA GLN A 383 -42.82 15.21 -21.26
C GLN A 383 -41.83 14.14 -21.68
N THR A 384 -41.77 13.04 -20.94
CA THR A 384 -40.98 11.86 -21.28
C THR A 384 -41.71 10.59 -20.84
N GLY A 385 -42.00 9.70 -21.80
CA GLY A 385 -42.85 8.54 -21.56
C GLY A 385 -44.21 8.93 -20.97
N GLU A 386 -44.54 8.37 -19.81
CA GLU A 386 -45.78 8.65 -19.07
C GLU A 386 -45.67 9.87 -18.12
N ALA A 387 -44.47 10.44 -17.95
CA ALA A 387 -44.25 11.54 -17.04
C ALA A 387 -44.28 12.89 -17.76
N GLU A 388 -45.17 13.77 -17.33
CA GLU A 388 -45.28 15.15 -17.80
C GLU A 388 -45.24 16.12 -16.62
N GLY A 389 -44.50 17.22 -16.74
CA GLY A 389 -44.47 18.24 -15.70
C GLY A 389 -43.19 19.07 -15.65
N ILE A 390 -43.00 19.78 -14.54
CA ILE A 390 -41.86 20.67 -14.32
C ILE A 390 -40.70 19.88 -13.70
N VAL A 391 -39.50 20.02 -14.24
CA VAL A 391 -38.28 19.40 -13.68
C VAL A 391 -37.89 20.10 -12.37
N GLU A 392 -37.94 19.38 -11.25
CA GLU A 392 -37.54 19.91 -9.94
C GLU A 392 -36.05 19.70 -9.64
N ALA A 393 -35.49 18.56 -10.06
CA ALA A 393 -34.11 18.21 -9.79
C ALA A 393 -33.58 17.22 -10.83
N ILE A 394 -32.33 17.44 -11.24
CA ILE A 394 -31.55 16.51 -12.06
C ILE A 394 -30.41 15.99 -11.18
N GLU A 395 -30.52 14.74 -10.74
CA GLU A 395 -29.45 14.03 -10.03
C GLU A 395 -28.69 13.15 -11.02
N LEU A 396 -27.47 12.71 -10.66
CA LEU A 396 -26.64 11.90 -11.57
C LEU A 396 -27.32 10.60 -12.03
N ARG A 397 -28.15 9.97 -11.18
CA ARG A 397 -28.85 8.72 -11.48
C ARG A 397 -30.32 8.92 -11.87
N THR A 398 -30.96 9.97 -11.38
CA THR A 398 -32.41 10.15 -11.52
C THR A 398 -32.81 11.59 -11.79
N THR A 399 -33.87 11.78 -12.56
CA THR A 399 -34.54 13.07 -12.77
C THR A 399 -35.88 13.06 -12.03
N ARG A 400 -36.20 14.19 -11.37
CA ARG A 400 -37.47 14.39 -10.67
C ARG A 400 -38.35 15.38 -11.42
N ILE A 401 -39.56 14.95 -11.77
CA ILE A 401 -40.54 15.73 -12.51
C ILE A 401 -41.80 15.87 -11.66
N ARG A 402 -42.28 17.09 -11.49
CA ARG A 402 -43.51 17.41 -10.76
C ARG A 402 -44.65 17.66 -11.75
N HIS A 403 -45.64 16.79 -11.72
CA HIS A 403 -46.86 16.98 -12.50
C HIS A 403 -47.67 18.17 -11.97
N VAL A 404 -48.49 18.80 -12.82
CA VAL A 404 -49.35 19.94 -12.46
C VAL A 404 -50.31 19.61 -11.31
N ASN A 405 -50.74 18.35 -11.21
CA ASN A 405 -51.57 17.81 -10.13
C ASN A 405 -50.79 17.54 -8.81
N GLY A 406 -49.49 17.86 -8.74
CA GLY A 406 -48.66 17.74 -7.53
C GLY A 406 -47.90 16.41 -7.36
N GLN A 407 -48.15 15.42 -8.22
CA GLN A 407 -47.47 14.11 -8.18
C GLN A 407 -45.98 14.25 -8.55
N MET A 408 -45.09 13.55 -7.84
CA MET A 408 -43.66 13.49 -8.16
C MET A 408 -43.33 12.20 -8.89
N TYR A 409 -42.84 12.32 -10.13
CA TYR A 409 -42.23 11.25 -10.87
C TYR A 409 -40.72 11.24 -10.61
N ILE A 410 -40.18 10.08 -10.25
CA ILE A 410 -38.73 9.85 -10.09
C ILE A 410 -38.33 8.82 -11.13
N ILE A 411 -37.60 9.26 -12.16
CA ILE A 411 -37.26 8.45 -13.31
C ILE A 411 -35.76 8.19 -13.30
N ARG A 412 -35.35 6.96 -13.59
CA ARG A 412 -33.95 6.63 -13.79
C ARG A 412 -33.48 7.24 -15.10
N ASN A 413 -32.36 7.93 -15.10
CA ASN A 413 -31.87 8.62 -16.29
C ASN A 413 -31.60 7.67 -17.46
N GLY A 414 -31.29 6.39 -17.20
CA GLY A 414 -31.07 5.38 -18.24
C GLY A 414 -32.35 4.89 -18.92
N ASP A 415 -33.51 5.13 -18.30
CA ASP A 415 -34.83 4.79 -18.87
C ASP A 415 -35.46 5.98 -19.62
N ILE A 416 -34.86 7.16 -19.57
CA ILE A 416 -35.38 8.36 -20.24
C ILE A 416 -35.17 8.19 -21.74
N GLY A 417 -36.28 7.97 -22.45
CA GLY A 417 -36.32 7.88 -23.91
C GLY A 417 -36.42 9.26 -24.56
N SER A 418 -37.34 9.41 -25.51
CA SER A 418 -37.62 10.70 -26.14
C SER A 418 -38.14 11.72 -25.12
N ILE A 419 -37.66 12.96 -25.26
CA ILE A 419 -38.05 14.09 -24.41
C ILE A 419 -38.68 15.15 -25.30
N THR A 420 -39.89 15.57 -24.95
CA THR A 420 -40.52 16.77 -25.52
C THR A 420 -40.32 17.91 -24.54
N ASN A 421 -39.57 18.94 -24.92
CA ASN A 421 -39.34 20.12 -24.06
C ASN A 421 -40.25 21.27 -24.52
N TYR A 422 -41.16 21.70 -23.64
CA TYR A 422 -42.11 22.78 -23.91
C TYR A 422 -41.56 24.16 -23.51
N SER A 423 -40.38 24.19 -22.88
CA SER A 423 -39.72 25.37 -22.30
C SER A 423 -38.53 25.90 -23.12
N LYS A 424 -38.21 25.31 -24.27
CA LYS A 424 -37.10 25.75 -25.14
C LYS A 424 -37.58 26.60 -26.32
N ASP A 425 -36.86 27.69 -26.60
CA ASP A 425 -37.04 28.63 -27.73
C ASP A 425 -38.45 29.24 -27.91
N TYR A 426 -39.38 28.48 -28.47
CA TYR A 426 -40.78 28.86 -28.68
C TYR A 426 -41.67 27.62 -28.76
N ILE A 427 -42.96 27.81 -28.56
CA ILE A 427 -43.95 26.76 -28.73
C ILE A 427 -45.21 27.30 -29.41
N TYR A 428 -45.91 26.47 -30.15
CA TYR A 428 -47.21 26.81 -30.72
C TYR A 428 -48.34 26.47 -29.75
N ALA A 429 -49.20 27.45 -29.46
CA ALA A 429 -50.52 27.21 -28.93
C ALA A 429 -51.44 26.89 -30.11
N VAL A 430 -51.92 25.65 -30.18
CA VAL A 430 -52.82 25.17 -31.24
C VAL A 430 -54.24 25.05 -30.71
N VAL A 431 -55.17 25.72 -31.39
CA VAL A 431 -56.62 25.64 -31.12
C VAL A 431 -57.32 25.22 -32.42
N GLU A 432 -58.02 24.11 -32.34
CA GLU A 432 -59.00 23.68 -33.34
C GLU A 432 -60.35 24.32 -33.02
N VAL A 433 -61.00 24.85 -34.04
CA VAL A 433 -62.29 25.52 -33.98
C VAL A 433 -63.22 24.85 -34.99
N GLY A 434 -64.29 24.22 -34.50
CA GLY A 434 -65.35 23.69 -35.36
C GLY A 434 -66.30 24.81 -35.78
N ILE A 435 -66.56 24.92 -37.07
CA ILE A 435 -67.54 25.84 -37.67
C ILE A 435 -68.53 25.05 -38.53
N GLU A 436 -69.68 25.63 -38.85
CA GLU A 436 -70.66 24.99 -39.74
C GLU A 436 -70.18 24.95 -41.20
N TYR A 437 -70.73 24.02 -41.97
CA TYR A 437 -70.35 23.79 -43.37
C TYR A 437 -70.71 24.95 -44.31
N ASP A 438 -71.74 25.71 -43.96
CA ASP A 438 -72.25 26.86 -44.71
C ASP A 438 -71.68 28.20 -44.23
N ALA A 439 -70.81 28.19 -43.21
CA ALA A 439 -70.14 29.38 -42.73
C ALA A 439 -69.19 29.97 -43.80
N ASP A 440 -69.18 31.29 -43.93
CA ASP A 440 -68.26 32.00 -44.82
C ASP A 440 -66.83 31.91 -44.28
N LEU A 441 -66.01 31.05 -44.89
CA LEU A 441 -64.61 30.83 -44.52
C LEU A 441 -63.78 32.12 -44.59
N ASP A 442 -64.04 33.01 -45.55
CA ASP A 442 -63.32 34.28 -45.65
C ASP A 442 -63.66 35.20 -44.47
N GLN A 443 -64.91 35.20 -44.02
CA GLN A 443 -65.32 35.90 -42.81
C GLN A 443 -64.67 35.28 -41.56
N VAL A 444 -64.69 33.97 -41.43
CA VAL A 444 -64.09 33.24 -40.30
C VAL A 444 -62.59 33.53 -40.20
N TYR A 445 -61.86 33.46 -41.31
CA TYR A 445 -60.41 33.74 -41.34
C TYR A 445 -60.11 35.18 -40.95
N ARG A 446 -60.88 36.16 -41.46
CA ARG A 446 -60.74 37.57 -41.06
C ARG A 446 -60.96 37.79 -39.57
N VAL A 447 -61.95 37.12 -38.98
CA VAL A 447 -62.24 37.23 -37.54
C VAL A 447 -61.13 36.59 -36.72
N ILE A 448 -60.65 35.41 -37.09
CA ILE A 448 -59.53 34.73 -36.40
C ILE A 448 -58.25 35.58 -36.46
N GLU A 449 -57.94 36.19 -37.61
CA GLU A 449 -56.79 37.09 -37.74
C GLU A 449 -56.93 38.31 -36.82
N LYS A 450 -58.12 38.93 -36.77
CA LYS A 450 -58.42 40.07 -35.87
C LYS A 450 -58.24 39.67 -34.40
N VAL A 451 -58.73 38.50 -34.00
CA VAL A 451 -58.52 37.92 -32.66
C VAL A 451 -57.03 37.71 -32.40
N GLY A 452 -56.29 37.17 -33.37
CA GLY A 452 -54.85 36.94 -33.27
C GLY A 452 -54.03 38.21 -33.05
N HIS A 453 -54.39 39.30 -33.73
CA HIS A 453 -53.76 40.61 -33.54
C HIS A 453 -54.05 41.19 -32.16
N GLN A 454 -55.32 41.15 -31.72
CA GLN A 454 -55.68 41.62 -30.37
C GLN A 454 -55.06 40.79 -29.25
N LEU A 455 -54.97 39.47 -29.44
CA LEU A 455 -54.30 38.59 -28.49
C LEU A 455 -52.82 38.97 -28.35
N LYS A 456 -52.14 39.28 -29.46
CA LYS A 456 -50.74 39.73 -29.44
C LYS A 456 -50.56 41.09 -28.77
N GLU A 457 -51.47 42.04 -28.98
CA GLU A 457 -51.42 43.34 -28.32
C GLU A 457 -51.64 43.23 -26.80
N LYS A 458 -52.52 42.31 -26.38
CA LYS A 458 -52.92 42.15 -24.99
C LYS A 458 -51.96 41.28 -24.16
N TYR A 459 -51.28 40.30 -24.77
CA TYR A 459 -50.43 39.34 -24.06
C TYR A 459 -49.00 39.35 -24.59
N SER A 460 -48.06 39.80 -23.76
CA SER A 460 -46.62 39.85 -24.08
C SER A 460 -45.99 38.46 -24.29
N GLU A 461 -46.69 37.39 -23.92
CA GLU A 461 -46.34 35.99 -24.11
C GLU A 461 -46.51 35.53 -25.56
N VAL A 462 -47.26 36.27 -26.37
CA VAL A 462 -47.48 35.97 -27.79
C VAL A 462 -46.39 36.63 -28.64
N LEU A 463 -45.63 35.81 -29.37
CA LEU A 463 -44.52 36.27 -30.21
C LEU A 463 -45.00 36.67 -31.61
N GLU A 464 -45.86 35.85 -32.20
CA GLU A 464 -46.51 36.08 -33.49
C GLU A 464 -48.02 35.97 -33.33
N PRO A 465 -48.82 36.82 -34.02
CA PRO A 465 -50.27 36.77 -33.92
C PRO A 465 -50.78 35.41 -34.41
N THR A 466 -51.96 35.02 -33.93
CA THR A 466 -52.63 33.78 -34.37
C THR A 466 -52.82 33.80 -35.88
N LYS A 467 -52.46 32.69 -36.52
CA LYS A 467 -52.69 32.45 -37.95
C LYS A 467 -53.57 31.23 -38.11
N VAL A 468 -54.36 31.23 -39.18
CA VAL A 468 -55.06 30.03 -39.63
C VAL A 468 -54.05 29.16 -40.39
N ASP A 469 -53.91 27.91 -39.97
CA ASP A 469 -53.07 26.91 -40.65
C ASP A 469 -53.85 26.30 -41.84
N GLY A 470 -55.17 26.14 -41.67
CA GLY A 470 -56.10 25.69 -42.70
C GLY A 470 -57.27 24.91 -42.11
N ILE A 471 -58.03 24.26 -42.99
CA ILE A 471 -59.01 23.23 -42.60
C ILE A 471 -58.23 21.93 -42.34
N GLU A 472 -58.30 21.42 -41.11
CA GLU A 472 -57.61 20.20 -40.69
C GLU A 472 -58.44 18.95 -40.96
N ASP A 473 -59.76 19.04 -40.78
CA ASP A 473 -60.68 17.93 -41.01
C ASP A 473 -62.08 18.39 -41.45
N PHE A 474 -62.77 17.51 -42.18
CA PHE A 474 -64.19 17.63 -42.56
C PHE A 474 -64.98 16.67 -41.67
N GLY A 475 -65.40 17.12 -40.48
CA GLY A 475 -66.15 16.33 -39.53
C GLY A 475 -67.57 16.04 -40.01
N ASP A 476 -68.27 15.09 -39.39
CA ASP A 476 -69.62 14.69 -39.82
C ASP A 476 -70.63 15.87 -39.86
N PHE A 477 -70.39 16.92 -39.06
CA PHE A 477 -71.28 18.07 -38.91
C PHE A 477 -70.56 19.43 -38.85
N ASP A 478 -69.23 19.46 -38.91
CA ASP A 478 -68.44 20.69 -38.81
C ASP A 478 -67.18 20.67 -39.69
N LEU A 479 -66.69 21.85 -40.04
CA LEU A 479 -65.36 22.04 -40.59
C LEU A 479 -64.41 22.40 -39.44
N SER A 480 -63.40 21.56 -39.19
CA SER A 480 -62.39 21.83 -38.16
C SER A 480 -61.30 22.72 -38.73
N ILE A 481 -61.25 23.97 -38.26
CA ILE A 481 -60.20 24.93 -38.62
C ILE A 481 -59.12 24.90 -37.56
N ARG A 482 -57.88 24.68 -37.99
CA ARG A 482 -56.72 24.71 -37.13
C ARG A 482 -56.09 26.10 -37.09
N THR A 483 -55.90 26.61 -35.88
CA THR A 483 -55.23 27.89 -35.64
C THR A 483 -53.94 27.68 -34.85
N ILE A 484 -52.89 28.41 -35.23
CA ILE A 484 -51.57 28.34 -34.60
C ILE A 484 -51.16 29.72 -34.09
N THR A 485 -50.68 29.78 -32.86
CA THR A 485 -50.13 30.99 -32.26
C THR A 485 -48.75 30.71 -31.69
N LYS A 486 -47.71 31.41 -32.17
CA LYS A 486 -46.35 31.24 -31.64
C LYS A 486 -46.23 32.00 -30.33
N VAL A 487 -45.91 31.30 -29.25
CA VAL A 487 -45.85 31.86 -27.89
C VAL A 487 -44.51 31.56 -27.22
N LYS A 488 -44.23 32.31 -26.16
CA LYS A 488 -43.08 32.06 -25.28
C LYS A 488 -43.14 30.65 -24.69
N PRO A 489 -41.99 30.04 -24.40
CA PRO A 489 -41.95 28.69 -23.86
C PRO A 489 -42.75 28.53 -22.57
N GLY A 490 -43.39 27.37 -22.40
CA GLY A 490 -44.24 27.05 -21.23
C GLY A 490 -45.58 27.79 -21.15
N LYS A 491 -45.93 28.67 -22.11
CA LYS A 491 -47.17 29.47 -22.07
C LYS A 491 -48.31 28.95 -22.95
N HIS A 492 -48.04 27.94 -23.78
CA HIS A 492 -49.00 27.39 -24.74
C HIS A 492 -50.36 27.03 -24.11
N HIS A 493 -50.40 26.36 -22.96
CA HIS A 493 -51.66 25.98 -22.31
C HIS A 493 -52.46 27.20 -21.85
N GLN A 494 -51.80 28.20 -21.24
CA GLN A 494 -52.43 29.43 -20.78
C GLN A 494 -53.03 30.20 -21.97
N ILE A 495 -52.25 30.37 -23.05
CA ILE A 495 -52.70 31.08 -24.24
C ILE A 495 -53.79 30.31 -24.99
N LYS A 496 -53.75 28.98 -25.02
CA LYS A 496 -54.80 28.13 -25.62
C LYS A 496 -56.17 28.39 -24.98
N LEU A 497 -56.23 28.49 -23.66
CA LEU A 497 -57.48 28.78 -22.93
C LEU A 497 -58.00 30.20 -23.22
N VAL A 498 -57.11 31.19 -23.24
CA VAL A 498 -57.47 32.59 -23.54
C VAL A 498 -57.93 32.72 -24.99
N LEU A 499 -57.22 32.11 -25.94
CA LEU A 499 -57.54 32.14 -27.36
C LEU A 499 -58.90 31.50 -27.64
N ARG A 500 -59.20 30.33 -27.06
CA ARG A 500 -60.54 29.71 -27.16
C ARG A 500 -61.65 30.64 -26.70
N LYS A 501 -61.45 31.31 -25.56
CA LYS A 501 -62.42 32.29 -25.05
C LYS A 501 -62.59 33.47 -26.00
N MET A 502 -61.49 34.07 -26.46
CA MET A 502 -61.54 35.22 -27.37
C MET A 502 -62.17 34.85 -28.72
N ILE A 503 -61.87 33.69 -29.29
CA ILE A 503 -62.50 33.19 -30.52
C ILE A 503 -64.02 33.11 -30.31
N LYS A 504 -64.47 32.50 -29.21
CA LYS A 504 -65.90 32.42 -28.90
C LYS A 504 -66.54 33.81 -28.77
N ASP A 505 -65.97 34.69 -27.96
CA ASP A 505 -66.51 36.03 -27.72
C ASP A 505 -66.62 36.85 -29.03
N PHE A 506 -65.71 36.64 -29.99
CA PHE A 506 -65.72 37.31 -31.29
C PHE A 506 -66.67 36.67 -32.31
N PHE A 507 -66.78 35.34 -32.31
CA PHE A 507 -67.71 34.63 -33.19
C PHE A 507 -69.16 34.98 -32.82
N ASP A 508 -69.46 35.03 -31.52
CA ASP A 508 -70.78 35.47 -31.02
C ASP A 508 -71.12 36.92 -31.43
N GLN A 509 -70.12 37.82 -31.55
CA GLN A 509 -70.32 39.22 -31.97
C GLN A 509 -70.56 39.38 -33.48
N GLU A 510 -69.88 38.56 -34.28
CA GLU A 510 -69.93 38.64 -35.75
C GLU A 510 -71.01 37.69 -36.34
N GLY A 511 -71.80 37.04 -35.48
CA GLY A 511 -72.90 36.15 -35.87
C GLY A 511 -72.43 34.84 -36.50
N ILE A 512 -71.21 34.40 -36.19
CA ILE A 512 -70.66 33.14 -36.66
C ILE A 512 -71.07 32.07 -35.65
N GLU A 513 -71.94 31.15 -36.06
CA GLU A 513 -72.36 30.05 -35.19
C GLU A 513 -71.20 29.05 -35.05
N LEU A 514 -70.70 28.95 -33.81
CA LEU A 514 -69.94 27.78 -33.40
C LEU A 514 -70.94 26.64 -33.32
N ASN A 515 -70.68 25.53 -34.02
CA ASN A 515 -71.59 24.40 -34.00
C ASN A 515 -71.84 23.96 -32.54
N ALA A 516 -73.04 24.27 -32.05
CA ALA A 516 -73.59 23.78 -30.81
C ALA A 516 -74.56 22.68 -31.20
N GLN A 517 -74.22 21.44 -30.86
CA GLN A 517 -75.01 20.25 -31.18
C GLN A 517 -76.50 20.46 -30.92
N ASP A 518 -77.31 20.53 -31.98
CA ASP A 518 -78.72 20.15 -31.95
C ASP A 518 -78.93 19.03 -32.98
N PRO A 519 -78.95 17.75 -32.56
CA PRO A 519 -79.24 16.66 -33.47
C PRO A 519 -80.71 16.74 -33.92
N VAL A 520 -80.94 17.19 -35.15
CA VAL A 520 -82.27 17.12 -35.79
C VAL A 520 -82.50 15.70 -36.28
N PHE A 521 -83.21 14.90 -35.49
CA PHE A 521 -83.70 13.59 -35.91
C PHE A 521 -84.89 13.73 -36.87
N ILE A 522 -84.67 13.50 -38.16
CA ILE A 522 -85.76 13.31 -39.12
C ILE A 522 -86.24 11.85 -39.01
N LEU A 523 -87.35 11.65 -38.29
CA LEU A 523 -88.09 10.38 -38.33
C LEU A 523 -88.77 10.26 -39.70
N LYS A 524 -88.20 9.45 -40.59
CA LYS A 524 -88.92 8.98 -41.80
C LYS A 524 -90.03 8.01 -41.35
N GLN A 525 -91.28 8.39 -41.60
CA GLN A 525 -92.45 7.51 -41.47
C GLN A 525 -92.51 6.49 -42.60
#